data_AF-A0ABD1TTJ1-F1
#
_entry.id   AF-A0ABD1TTJ1-F1
#
_cell.length_a   1.000
_cell.length_b   1.000
_cell.length_c   1.000
_cell.angle_alpha   90.00
_cell.angle_beta   90.00
_cell.angle_gamma   90.00
#
_symmetry.space_group_name_H-M   'P 1'
#
loop_
_entity.id
_entity.type
_entity.pdbx_description
1 polymer ?
#
loop_
_entity_poly.entity_id
_entity_poly.type
_entity_poly.pdbx_seq_one_letter_code
_entity_poly.pdbx_strand_id
1 'polypeptide(L)'
;MRGNHASPFVAQCATATIFSLLTLESFRPIIGHKRDIIFGLVEITRSPGSVARSIKDSLKALFGIALYPLNRAQMVDLEADGRVGLVEDITAVIAQVAGCEESWKAFKNVSGLGVLMDLLDNSTRSSYRTKENAVSALLNLINCGGEEVDSVVRGEMEVWVLDGIIDVSQNGGERRKNKANELLKTVDASYASSRSLFLSSPS
;
A
#
# COMPACT_ATOMS: atom_id res chain seq x y z
N MET A 1 -1.85 2.58 34.10
CA MET A 1 -2.44 3.84 33.58
C MET A 1 -3.57 3.45 32.63
N ARG A 2 -4.83 3.79 32.92
CA ARG A 2 -5.96 3.54 32.03
C ARG A 2 -5.93 4.58 30.91
N GLY A 3 -5.73 4.14 29.67
CA GLY A 3 -5.83 5.00 28.49
C GLY A 3 -7.23 5.59 28.40
N ASN A 4 -7.31 6.91 28.22
CA ASN A 4 -8.56 7.62 28.02
C ASN A 4 -9.02 7.36 26.58
N HIS A 5 -9.64 6.21 26.33
CA HIS A 5 -10.10 5.85 24.98
C HIS A 5 -11.20 6.83 24.56
N ALA A 6 -10.96 7.57 23.47
CA ALA A 6 -11.97 8.43 22.89
C ALA A 6 -13.21 7.59 22.54
N SER A 7 -14.40 8.17 22.74
CA SER A 7 -15.64 7.52 22.30
C SER A 7 -15.52 7.14 20.81
N PRO A 8 -16.06 5.98 20.37
CA PRO A 8 -15.96 5.54 18.99
C PRO A 8 -16.43 6.60 17.98
N PHE A 9 -17.41 7.42 18.36
CA PHE A 9 -17.89 8.55 17.56
C PHE A 9 -16.83 9.65 17.41
N VAL A 10 -16.13 10.01 18.48
CA VAL A 10 -15.06 11.01 18.46
C VAL A 10 -13.89 10.52 17.60
N ALA A 11 -13.51 9.25 17.75
CA ALA A 11 -12.49 8.63 16.91
C ALA A 11 -12.90 8.68 15.43
N GLN A 12 -14.15 8.35 15.10
CA GLN A 12 -14.66 8.41 13.73
C GLN A 12 -14.63 9.84 13.15
N CYS A 13 -15.08 10.84 13.90
CA CYS A 13 -15.06 12.23 13.44
C CYS A 13 -13.63 12.74 13.24
N ALA A 14 -12.72 12.43 14.16
CA ALA A 14 -11.33 12.82 14.08
C ALA A 14 -10.64 12.21 12.85
N THR A 15 -10.81 10.90 12.63
CA THR A 15 -10.17 10.20 11.51
C THR A 15 -10.72 10.67 10.16
N ALA A 16 -12.04 10.86 10.06
CA ALA A 16 -12.65 11.42 8.86
C ALA A 16 -12.16 12.85 8.56
N THR A 17 -11.97 13.68 9.59
CA THR A 17 -11.43 15.03 9.45
C THR A 17 -9.98 15.02 8.99
N ILE A 18 -9.13 14.21 9.62
CA ILE A 18 -7.71 14.07 9.24
C ILE A 18 -7.60 13.56 7.81
N PHE A 19 -8.37 12.53 7.45
CA PHE A 19 -8.41 12.01 6.08
C PHE A 19 -8.80 13.11 5.09
N SER A 20 -9.85 13.89 5.40
CA SER A 20 -10.31 14.99 4.54
C SER A 20 -9.22 16.06 4.35
N LEU A 21 -8.47 16.41 5.39
CA LEU A 21 -7.35 17.35 5.27
C LEU A 21 -6.22 16.79 4.38
N LEU A 22 -5.90 15.50 4.51
CA LEU A 22 -4.85 14.85 3.74
C LEU A 22 -5.16 14.68 2.25
N THR A 23 -6.42 14.91 1.84
CA THR A 23 -6.76 15.02 0.41
C THR A 23 -6.10 16.23 -0.25
N LEU A 24 -5.71 17.25 0.52
CA LEU A 24 -4.96 18.40 0.06
C LEU A 24 -3.46 18.19 0.32
N GLU A 25 -2.65 18.30 -0.73
CA GLU A 25 -1.22 17.99 -0.67
C GLU A 25 -0.44 18.86 0.32
N SER A 26 -0.87 20.12 0.50
CA SER A 26 -0.28 21.09 1.41
C SER A 26 -0.33 20.65 2.88
N PHE A 27 -1.28 19.80 3.26
CA PHE A 27 -1.40 19.31 4.64
C PHE A 27 -0.60 18.05 4.92
N ARG A 28 -0.17 17.29 3.90
CA ARG A 28 0.59 16.05 4.07
C ARG A 28 1.91 16.25 4.85
N PRO A 29 2.78 17.24 4.55
CA PRO A 29 4.00 17.45 5.34
C PRO A 29 3.69 17.91 6.78
N ILE A 30 2.63 18.70 6.97
CA ILE A 30 2.28 19.26 8.29
C ILE A 30 1.76 18.16 9.22
N ILE A 31 0.79 17.38 8.74
CA ILE A 31 0.15 16.31 9.51
C ILE A 31 1.09 15.12 9.69
N GLY A 32 1.84 14.74 8.64
CA GLY A 32 2.74 13.60 8.72
C GLY A 32 3.94 13.78 9.65
N HIS A 33 4.31 15.02 9.96
CA HIS A 33 5.36 15.28 10.94
C HIS A 33 4.89 15.07 12.40
N LYS A 34 3.57 14.98 12.63
CA LYS A 34 2.96 14.83 13.97
C LYS A 34 2.87 13.35 14.35
N ARG A 35 3.86 12.86 15.10
CA ARG A 35 3.95 11.46 15.55
C ARG A 35 2.73 11.01 16.35
N ASP A 36 2.18 11.87 17.18
CA ASP A 36 0.95 11.66 17.96
C ASP A 36 -0.27 11.37 17.08
N ILE A 37 -0.40 12.07 15.94
CA ILE A 37 -1.46 11.77 14.96
C ILE A 37 -1.25 10.39 14.36
N ILE A 38 -0.02 10.08 13.91
CA ILE A 38 0.30 8.76 13.35
C ILE A 38 -0.03 7.67 14.38
N PHE A 39 0.45 7.80 15.62
CA PHE A 39 0.16 6.82 16.68
C PHE A 39 -1.33 6.66 16.96
N GLY A 40 -2.09 7.76 17.02
CA GLY A 40 -3.53 7.70 17.25
C GLY A 40 -4.28 6.98 16.12
N LEU A 41 -3.91 7.23 14.86
CA LEU A 41 -4.49 6.54 13.70
C LEU A 41 -4.21 5.03 13.76
N VAL A 42 -2.99 4.65 14.15
CA VAL A 42 -2.57 3.24 14.31
C VAL A 42 -3.27 2.55 15.47
N GLU A 43 -3.42 3.24 16.60
CA GLU A 43 -4.14 2.70 17.75
C GLU A 43 -5.57 2.36 17.34
N ILE A 44 -6.22 3.24 16.58
CA ILE A 44 -7.58 3.00 16.07
C ILE A 44 -7.64 1.75 15.17
N THR A 45 -6.61 1.47 14.35
CA THR A 45 -6.61 0.28 13.48
C THR A 45 -6.43 -1.03 14.24
N ARG A 46 -5.88 -0.98 15.47
CA ARG A 46 -5.58 -2.16 16.29
C ARG A 46 -6.52 -2.36 17.47
N SER A 47 -7.17 -1.30 17.94
CA SER A 47 -7.98 -1.34 19.14
C SER A 47 -9.19 -2.28 18.98
N PRO A 48 -9.30 -3.33 19.81
CA PRO A 48 -10.51 -4.15 19.85
C PRO A 48 -11.68 -3.28 20.31
N GLY A 49 -12.67 -3.10 19.44
CA GLY A 49 -13.83 -2.22 19.68
C GLY A 49 -13.89 -0.96 18.82
N SER A 50 -12.86 -0.69 18.00
CA SER A 50 -12.94 0.36 16.98
C SER A 50 -14.02 0.05 15.94
N VAL A 51 -14.83 1.07 15.61
CA VAL A 51 -15.85 0.95 14.57
C VAL A 51 -15.18 0.79 13.20
N ALA A 52 -15.70 -0.13 12.37
CA ALA A 52 -15.14 -0.45 11.06
C ALA A 52 -14.89 0.78 10.16
N ARG A 53 -15.76 1.79 10.25
CA ARG A 53 -15.60 3.07 9.53
C ARG A 53 -14.40 3.87 10.04
N SER A 54 -14.21 3.99 11.35
CA SER A 54 -13.07 4.69 11.94
C SER A 54 -11.75 4.00 11.57
N ILE A 55 -11.74 2.67 11.54
CA ILE A 55 -10.61 1.88 11.04
C ILE A 55 -10.33 2.26 9.58
N LYS A 56 -11.33 2.17 8.70
CA LYS A 56 -11.21 2.51 7.27
C LYS A 56 -10.67 3.93 7.05
N ASP A 57 -11.20 4.91 7.76
CA ASP A 57 -10.77 6.31 7.62
C ASP A 57 -9.38 6.55 8.19
N SER A 58 -9.01 5.85 9.28
CA SER A 58 -7.64 5.89 9.81
C SER A 58 -6.62 5.37 8.81
N LEU A 59 -6.97 4.30 8.12
CA LEU A 59 -6.09 3.68 7.13
C LEU A 59 -5.93 4.55 5.89
N LYS A 60 -7.01 5.18 5.44
CA LYS A 60 -6.94 6.18 4.37
C LYS A 60 -6.10 7.40 4.77
N ALA A 61 -6.19 7.83 6.03
CA ALA A 61 -5.35 8.92 6.54
C ALA A 61 -3.87 8.49 6.60
N LEU A 62 -3.56 7.31 7.11
CA LEU A 62 -2.18 6.78 7.12
C LEU A 62 -1.61 6.65 5.71
N PHE A 63 -2.41 6.19 4.75
CA PHE A 63 -2.04 6.21 3.33
C PHE A 63 -1.76 7.63 2.85
N GLY A 64 -2.67 8.58 3.12
CA GLY A 64 -2.53 10.00 2.78
C GLY A 64 -1.24 10.65 3.30
N ILE A 65 -0.81 10.27 4.51
CA ILE A 65 0.47 10.72 5.11
C ILE A 65 1.67 10.16 4.33
N ALA A 66 1.64 8.87 3.98
CA ALA A 66 2.74 8.18 3.29
C ALA A 66 2.97 8.67 1.84
N LEU A 67 2.00 9.38 1.27
CA LEU A 67 2.13 9.97 -0.07
C LEU A 67 3.22 11.04 -0.15
N TYR A 68 3.56 11.67 0.98
CA TYR A 68 4.68 12.61 1.03
C TYR A 68 5.99 11.86 1.36
N PRO A 69 7.00 11.85 0.46
CA PRO A 69 8.18 11.00 0.62
C PRO A 69 8.93 11.16 1.95
N LEU A 70 9.07 12.39 2.47
CA LEU A 70 9.80 12.62 3.73
C LEU A 70 9.06 12.06 4.95
N ASN A 71 7.74 11.85 4.89
CA ASN A 71 7.00 11.22 5.97
C ASN A 71 7.29 9.72 6.05
N ARG A 72 7.67 9.08 4.93
CA ARG A 72 7.92 7.62 4.87
C ARG A 72 9.05 7.22 5.80
N ALA A 73 10.15 7.96 5.79
CA ALA A 73 11.29 7.73 6.69
C ALA A 73 10.86 7.78 8.16
N GLN A 74 10.04 8.78 8.53
CA GLN A 74 9.53 8.92 9.88
C GLN A 74 8.60 7.77 10.28
N MET A 75 7.75 7.27 9.37
CA MET A 75 6.88 6.12 9.62
C MET A 75 7.67 4.81 9.76
N VAL A 76 8.78 4.67 9.04
CA VAL A 76 9.71 3.54 9.16
C VAL A 76 10.49 3.60 10.48
N ASP A 77 10.93 4.78 10.91
CA ASP A 77 11.61 4.95 12.22
C ASP A 77 10.68 4.55 13.38
N LEU A 78 9.39 4.88 13.28
CA LEU A 78 8.37 4.48 14.27
C LEU A 78 8.16 2.96 14.35
N GLU A 79 8.39 2.25 13.25
CA GLU A 79 8.37 0.79 13.19
C GLU A 79 9.67 0.19 13.76
N ALA A 80 10.82 0.80 13.45
CA ALA A 80 12.13 0.39 13.97
C ALA A 80 12.24 0.50 15.51
N ASP A 81 11.49 1.42 16.12
CA ASP A 81 11.35 1.52 17.58
C ASP A 81 10.64 0.31 18.22
N GLY A 82 10.22 -0.68 17.43
CA GLY A 82 9.61 -1.94 17.89
C GLY A 82 8.22 -1.79 18.48
N ARG A 83 7.65 -0.57 18.39
CA ARG A 83 6.35 -0.25 18.98
C ARG A 83 5.19 -0.52 18.02
N VAL A 84 5.44 -0.67 16.72
CA VAL A 84 4.37 -0.61 15.73
C VAL A 84 4.66 -1.43 14.46
N GLY A 85 3.87 -2.49 14.17
CA GLY A 85 3.77 -3.13 12.84
C GLY A 85 3.01 -2.26 11.82
N LEU A 86 3.39 -0.99 11.72
CA LEU A 86 2.62 0.06 11.05
C LEU A 86 2.52 -0.18 9.55
N VAL A 87 3.68 -0.44 8.96
CA VAL A 87 3.79 -0.62 7.53
C VAL A 87 3.07 -1.91 7.14
N GLU A 88 3.14 -2.95 7.96
CA GLU A 88 2.35 -4.17 7.77
C GLU A 88 0.83 -3.90 7.77
N ASP A 89 0.31 -3.14 8.74
CA ASP A 89 -1.11 -2.83 8.84
C ASP A 89 -1.60 -1.92 7.70
N ILE A 90 -0.84 -0.88 7.39
CA ILE A 90 -1.14 0.04 6.28
C ILE A 90 -1.14 -0.72 4.96
N THR A 91 -0.09 -1.50 4.69
CA THR A 91 0.01 -2.25 3.43
C THR A 91 -1.06 -3.32 3.31
N ALA A 92 -1.45 -3.96 4.42
CA ALA A 92 -2.56 -4.92 4.41
C ALA A 92 -3.88 -4.26 3.97
N VAL A 93 -4.06 -2.99 4.30
CA VAL A 93 -5.29 -2.26 3.95
C VAL A 93 -5.22 -1.66 2.56
N ILE A 94 -4.06 -1.13 2.17
CA ILE A 94 -3.79 -0.75 0.79
C ILE A 94 -4.11 -1.94 -0.13
N ALA A 95 -3.71 -3.17 0.26
CA ALA A 95 -4.06 -4.37 -0.48
C ALA A 95 -5.57 -4.62 -0.56
N GLN A 96 -6.33 -4.36 0.49
CA GLN A 96 -7.79 -4.50 0.47
C GLN A 96 -8.46 -3.42 -0.40
N VAL A 97 -8.02 -2.17 -0.29
CA VAL A 97 -8.60 -1.02 -1.01
C VAL A 97 -8.26 -1.05 -2.49
N ALA A 98 -7.08 -1.54 -2.86
CA ALA A 98 -6.68 -1.79 -4.24
C ALA A 98 -7.67 -2.67 -5.03
N GLY A 99 -8.47 -3.47 -4.33
CA GLY A 99 -9.53 -4.29 -4.92
C GLY A 99 -10.85 -3.55 -5.20
N CYS A 100 -10.88 -2.21 -5.12
CA CYS A 100 -12.06 -1.41 -5.44
C CYS A 100 -11.85 -0.66 -6.76
N GLU A 101 -12.90 -0.57 -7.59
CA GLU A 101 -12.85 0.02 -8.94
C GLU A 101 -12.42 1.50 -8.92
N GLU A 102 -12.79 2.25 -7.87
CA GLU A 102 -12.43 3.66 -7.71
C GLU A 102 -10.99 3.87 -7.18
N SER A 103 -10.31 2.80 -6.78
CA SER A 103 -9.01 2.89 -6.11
C SER A 103 -7.90 3.37 -7.05
N TRP A 104 -7.91 2.98 -8.32
CA TRP A 104 -6.82 3.28 -9.25
C TRP A 104 -6.52 4.78 -9.37
N LYS A 105 -7.55 5.62 -9.56
CA LYS A 105 -7.37 7.08 -9.66
C LYS A 105 -6.72 7.65 -8.40
N ALA A 106 -7.10 7.14 -7.23
CA ALA A 106 -6.51 7.55 -5.96
C ALA A 106 -5.04 7.11 -5.86
N PHE A 107 -4.68 5.90 -6.30
CA PHE A 107 -3.29 5.44 -6.34
C PHE A 107 -2.43 6.21 -7.35
N LYS A 108 -2.97 6.51 -8.54
CA LYS A 108 -2.26 7.24 -9.60
C LYS A 108 -1.92 8.66 -9.19
N ASN A 109 -2.88 9.37 -8.58
CA ASN A 109 -2.70 10.76 -8.13
C ASN A 109 -1.61 10.96 -7.08
N VAL A 110 -1.12 9.88 -6.48
CA VAL A 110 -0.29 9.91 -5.29
C VAL A 110 0.97 9.06 -5.42
N SER A 111 1.28 8.63 -6.64
CA SER A 111 2.39 7.71 -6.93
C SER A 111 2.35 6.42 -6.09
N GLY A 112 1.15 5.97 -5.73
CA GLY A 112 0.93 4.81 -4.86
C GLY A 112 1.48 3.52 -5.45
N LEU A 113 1.54 3.43 -6.79
CA LEU A 113 2.16 2.33 -7.51
C LEU A 113 3.67 2.24 -7.21
N GLY A 114 4.41 3.34 -7.39
CA GLY A 114 5.83 3.40 -7.06
C GLY A 114 6.11 3.06 -5.59
N VAL A 115 5.27 3.52 -4.66
CA VAL A 115 5.43 3.15 -3.24
C VAL A 115 5.30 1.65 -3.00
N LEU A 116 4.32 1.00 -3.65
CA LEU A 116 4.15 -0.45 -3.54
C LEU A 116 5.35 -1.20 -4.12
N MET A 117 5.91 -0.72 -5.23
CA MET A 117 7.10 -1.28 -5.84
C MET A 117 8.30 -1.10 -4.93
N ASP A 118 8.55 0.09 -4.38
CA ASP A 118 9.66 0.38 -3.46
C ASP A 118 9.69 -0.59 -2.27
N LEU A 119 8.52 -0.98 -1.75
CA LEU A 119 8.42 -1.93 -0.64
C LEU A 119 8.90 -3.35 -0.99
N LEU A 120 8.93 -3.70 -2.28
CA LEU A 120 9.43 -4.98 -2.78
C LEU A 120 10.94 -4.99 -2.97
N ASP A 121 11.60 -3.83 -2.95
CA ASP A 121 13.06 -3.78 -3.03
C ASP A 121 13.66 -4.55 -1.86
N ASN A 122 14.43 -5.59 -2.19
CA ASN A 122 15.14 -6.42 -1.23
C ASN A 122 16.22 -5.65 -0.45
N SER A 123 16.65 -4.48 -0.94
CA SER A 123 17.54 -3.56 -0.23
C SER A 123 16.84 -2.80 0.89
N THR A 124 15.51 -2.71 0.87
CA THR A 124 14.72 -2.06 1.93
C THR A 124 14.57 -2.98 3.14
N ARG A 125 14.38 -2.38 4.32
CA ARG A 125 14.12 -3.12 5.57
C ARG A 125 12.67 -3.60 5.71
N SER A 126 11.95 -3.71 4.58
CA SER A 126 10.55 -4.13 4.55
C SER A 126 10.40 -5.55 5.06
N SER A 127 9.47 -5.76 6.01
CA SER A 127 9.17 -7.09 6.51
C SER A 127 8.56 -7.97 5.42
N TYR A 128 8.61 -9.28 5.64
CA TYR A 128 8.02 -10.23 4.70
C TYR A 128 6.51 -10.00 4.53
N ARG A 129 5.80 -9.71 5.62
CA ARG A 129 4.36 -9.43 5.57
C ARG A 129 4.05 -8.18 4.76
N THR A 130 4.87 -7.14 4.89
CA THR A 130 4.78 -5.90 4.12
C THR A 130 4.94 -6.16 2.63
N LYS A 131 5.98 -6.92 2.23
CA LYS A 131 6.19 -7.31 0.82
C LYS A 131 5.01 -8.10 0.27
N GLU A 132 4.52 -9.09 1.01
CA GLU A 132 3.40 -9.90 0.54
C GLU A 132 2.08 -9.12 0.43
N ASN A 133 1.88 -8.12 1.30
CA ASN A 133 0.77 -7.18 1.20
C ASN A 133 0.91 -6.30 -0.05
N ALA A 134 2.12 -5.83 -0.35
CA ALA A 134 2.40 -5.06 -1.56
C ALA A 134 2.11 -5.87 -2.82
N VAL A 135 2.56 -7.13 -2.90
CA VAL A 135 2.19 -8.08 -3.96
C VAL A 135 0.67 -8.20 -4.10
N SER A 136 -0.03 -8.35 -2.98
CA SER A 136 -1.50 -8.46 -2.98
C SER A 136 -2.17 -7.20 -3.49
N ALA A 137 -1.63 -6.02 -3.18
CA ALA A 137 -2.15 -4.74 -3.65
C ALA A 137 -1.96 -4.58 -5.16
N LEU A 138 -0.76 -4.86 -5.68
CA LEU A 138 -0.45 -4.79 -7.11
C LEU A 138 -1.36 -5.73 -7.93
N LEU A 139 -1.52 -6.98 -7.49
CA LEU A 139 -2.39 -7.93 -8.15
C LEU A 139 -3.86 -7.47 -8.14
N ASN A 140 -4.33 -6.95 -7.00
CA ASN A 140 -5.69 -6.44 -6.90
C ASN A 140 -5.93 -5.21 -7.78
N LEU A 141 -4.95 -4.29 -7.89
CA LEU A 141 -5.03 -3.15 -8.81
C LEU A 141 -5.19 -3.60 -10.26
N ILE A 142 -4.40 -4.59 -10.70
CA ILE A 142 -4.52 -5.14 -12.06
C ILE A 142 -5.91 -5.76 -12.27
N ASN A 143 -6.35 -6.60 -11.34
CA ASN A 143 -7.63 -7.31 -11.45
C ASN A 143 -8.85 -6.38 -11.45
N CYS A 144 -8.79 -5.24 -10.75
CA CYS A 144 -9.89 -4.30 -10.65
C CYS A 144 -9.81 -3.13 -11.65
N GLY A 145 -8.60 -2.80 -12.11
CA GLY A 145 -8.34 -1.63 -12.94
C GLY A 145 -8.41 -1.87 -14.44
N GLY A 146 -8.48 -3.13 -14.88
CA GLY A 146 -8.54 -3.48 -16.30
C GLY A 146 -7.25 -3.14 -17.06
N GLU A 147 -7.36 -3.00 -18.38
CA GLU A 147 -6.21 -2.91 -19.29
C GLU A 147 -5.33 -1.67 -19.06
N GLU A 148 -5.90 -0.51 -18.69
CA GLU A 148 -5.11 0.69 -18.40
C GLU A 148 -4.15 0.42 -17.23
N VAL A 149 -4.68 -0.11 -16.12
CA VAL A 149 -3.89 -0.34 -14.91
C VAL A 149 -2.86 -1.42 -15.13
N ASP A 150 -3.26 -2.48 -15.83
CA ASP A 150 -2.35 -3.55 -16.24
C ASP A 150 -1.18 -2.98 -17.06
N SER A 151 -1.44 -2.12 -18.04
CA SER A 151 -0.37 -1.50 -18.86
C SER A 151 0.60 -0.64 -18.05
N VAL A 152 0.10 0.14 -17.08
CA VAL A 152 0.93 1.03 -16.25
C VAL A 152 1.76 0.24 -15.25
N VAL A 153 1.15 -0.71 -14.53
CA VAL A 153 1.87 -1.57 -13.56
C VAL A 153 3.00 -2.33 -14.25
N ARG A 154 2.79 -2.76 -15.50
CA ARG A 154 3.82 -3.42 -16.31
C ARG A 154 4.91 -2.47 -16.78
N GLY A 155 4.53 -1.28 -17.27
CA GLY A 155 5.48 -0.29 -17.79
C GLY A 155 6.45 0.22 -16.72
N GLU A 156 6.05 0.20 -15.45
CA GLU A 156 6.87 0.59 -14.31
C GLU A 156 7.55 -0.60 -13.59
N MET A 157 7.36 -1.83 -14.10
CA MET A 157 7.90 -3.05 -13.47
C MET A 157 9.40 -3.23 -13.74
N GLU A 158 10.21 -2.72 -12.84
CA GLU A 158 11.67 -2.85 -12.88
C GLU A 158 12.19 -4.23 -12.41
N VAL A 159 13.43 -4.57 -12.78
CA VAL A 159 14.05 -5.88 -12.45
C VAL A 159 14.08 -6.14 -10.95
N TRP A 160 14.43 -5.14 -10.15
CA TRP A 160 14.51 -5.27 -8.69
C TRP A 160 13.13 -5.49 -8.05
N VAL A 161 12.05 -5.01 -8.68
CA VAL A 161 10.67 -5.27 -8.24
C VAL A 161 10.33 -6.74 -8.50
N LEU A 162 10.69 -7.26 -9.69
CA LEU A 162 10.50 -8.67 -10.04
C LEU A 162 11.23 -9.60 -9.08
N ASP A 163 12.48 -9.28 -8.74
CA ASP A 163 13.26 -10.04 -7.76
C ASP A 163 12.57 -10.07 -6.38
N GLY A 164 11.96 -8.96 -5.96
CA GLY A 164 11.14 -8.90 -4.75
C GLY A 164 9.88 -9.76 -4.81
N ILE A 165 9.19 -9.80 -5.95
CA ILE A 165 8.02 -10.67 -6.15
C ILE A 165 8.42 -12.15 -6.17
N ILE A 166 9.56 -12.47 -6.80
CA ILE A 166 10.13 -13.83 -6.82
C ILE A 166 10.52 -14.27 -5.41
N ASP A 167 11.16 -13.39 -4.63
CA ASP A 167 11.44 -13.67 -3.21
C ASP A 167 10.14 -14.05 -2.50
N VAL A 168 9.10 -13.20 -2.58
CA VAL A 168 7.77 -13.47 -1.99
C VAL A 168 7.18 -14.81 -2.43
N SER A 169 7.30 -15.19 -3.70
CA SER A 169 6.77 -16.47 -4.20
C SER A 169 7.49 -17.69 -3.63
N GLN A 170 8.77 -17.55 -3.29
CA GLN A 170 9.62 -18.62 -2.76
C GLN A 170 9.55 -18.72 -1.24
N ASN A 171 9.57 -17.59 -0.51
CA ASN A 171 9.72 -17.60 0.96
C ASN A 171 8.48 -17.08 1.72
N GLY A 172 7.40 -16.68 1.03
CA GLY A 172 6.17 -16.19 1.66
C GLY A 172 5.26 -17.24 2.29
N GLY A 173 4.26 -16.76 3.02
CA GLY A 173 3.13 -17.54 3.52
C GLY A 173 2.31 -18.10 2.36
N GLU A 174 1.83 -19.32 2.52
CA GLU A 174 1.24 -20.15 1.47
C GLU A 174 0.15 -19.44 0.64
N ARG A 175 -0.77 -18.73 1.29
CA ARG A 175 -1.82 -17.95 0.60
C ARG A 175 -1.25 -16.82 -0.28
N ARG A 176 -0.15 -16.19 0.15
CA ARG A 176 0.42 -15.02 -0.52
C ARG A 176 1.47 -15.42 -1.58
N LYS A 177 2.08 -16.61 -1.46
CA LYS A 177 2.84 -17.25 -2.55
C LYS A 177 2.00 -17.45 -3.81
N ASN A 178 0.75 -17.90 -3.64
CA ASN A 178 -0.16 -18.08 -4.78
C ASN A 178 -0.43 -16.76 -5.52
N LYS A 179 -0.62 -15.67 -4.77
CA LYS A 179 -0.79 -14.33 -5.35
C LYS A 179 0.48 -13.82 -6.03
N ALA A 180 1.66 -14.07 -5.47
CA ALA A 180 2.92 -13.71 -6.12
C ALA A 180 3.10 -14.47 -7.44
N ASN A 181 2.81 -15.77 -7.46
CA ASN A 181 2.85 -16.58 -8.67
C ASN A 181 1.82 -16.14 -9.72
N GLU A 182 0.63 -15.72 -9.28
CA GLU A 182 -0.39 -15.14 -10.17
C GLU A 182 0.10 -13.83 -10.78
N LEU A 183 0.64 -12.93 -9.96
CA LEU A 183 1.20 -11.66 -10.43
C LEU A 183 2.35 -11.87 -11.43
N LEU A 184 3.27 -12.80 -11.16
CA LEU A 184 4.36 -13.15 -12.08
C LEU A 184 3.83 -13.65 -13.43
N LYS A 185 2.84 -14.55 -13.43
CA LYS A 185 2.20 -15.03 -14.68
C LYS A 185 1.55 -13.89 -15.45
N THR A 186 0.88 -12.99 -14.74
CA THR A 186 0.29 -11.80 -15.35
C THR A 186 1.37 -11.00 -16.03
N VAL A 187 2.49 -10.71 -15.36
CA VAL A 187 3.66 -10.01 -15.91
C VAL A 187 4.26 -10.74 -17.13
N ASP A 188 4.57 -12.03 -17.01
CA ASP A 188 5.22 -12.86 -18.04
C ASP A 188 4.37 -13.06 -19.30
N ALA A 189 3.04 -13.27 -19.16
CA ALA A 189 2.14 -13.47 -20.29
C ALA A 189 2.13 -12.26 -21.26
N SER A 190 2.39 -11.07 -20.74
CA SER A 190 2.47 -9.85 -21.56
C SER A 190 3.84 -9.64 -22.21
N TYR A 191 4.93 -10.12 -21.61
CA TYR A 191 6.23 -10.18 -22.29
C TYR A 191 6.15 -11.06 -23.55
N ALA A 192 5.44 -12.18 -23.48
CA ALA A 192 5.18 -13.05 -24.62
C ALA A 192 4.27 -12.38 -25.68
N SER A 193 3.22 -11.68 -25.26
CA SER A 193 2.30 -10.96 -26.15
C SER A 193 2.96 -9.77 -26.86
N SER A 194 3.75 -8.97 -26.14
CA SER A 194 4.51 -7.83 -26.69
C SER A 194 5.56 -8.31 -27.71
N ARG A 195 6.25 -9.42 -27.45
CA ARG A 195 7.17 -10.04 -28.42
C ARG A 195 6.46 -10.44 -29.73
N SER A 196 5.22 -10.92 -29.64
CA SER A 196 4.44 -11.29 -30.82
C SER A 196 3.98 -10.08 -31.64
N LEU A 197 3.71 -8.93 -31.00
CA LEU A 197 3.39 -7.66 -31.65
C LEU A 197 4.61 -7.03 -32.34
N PHE A 198 5.79 -7.11 -31.75
CA PHE A 198 7.04 -6.65 -32.39
C PHE A 198 7.46 -7.51 -33.58
N LEU A 199 7.13 -8.81 -33.58
CA LEU A 199 7.42 -9.73 -34.69
C LEU A 199 6.41 -9.65 -35.84
N SER A 200 5.32 -8.90 -35.69
CA SER A 200 4.25 -8.75 -36.70
C SER A 200 4.21 -7.37 -37.38
N SER A 201 5.20 -6.50 -37.12
CA SER A 201 5.36 -5.24 -37.86
C SER A 201 5.99 -5.52 -39.24
N PRO A 202 5.31 -5.22 -40.37
CA PRO A 202 5.90 -5.42 -41.69
C PRO A 202 7.04 -4.42 -41.92
N SER A 203 8.08 -4.91 -42.60
CA SER A 203 9.30 -4.18 -42.98
C SER A 203 9.03 -2.99 -43.90
#